data_AF-A0A661VBJ0-F1
#
_entry.id   AF-A0A661VBJ0-F1
#
_cell.length_a   1.000
_cell.length_b   1.000
_cell.length_c   1.000
_cell.angle_alpha   90.00
_cell.angle_beta   90.00
_cell.angle_gamma   90.00
#
_symmetry.space_group_name_H-M   'P 1'
#
loop_
_entity.id
_entity.type
_entity.pdbx_description
1 polymer ?
#
loop_
_entity_poly.entity_id
_entity_poly.type
_entity_poly.pdbx_seq_one_letter_code
_entity_poly.pdbx_strand_id
1 'polypeptide(L)'
;KEMHRQVGDLKLDRRGIAWRGLLIRHLILPNDLAGSEQVLRFIAEEISRDSYVNLMFQYRPMFRASEFPELDRRPHLSEYNRAVDIALKLGLHRGFRREYLLSI
;
A
#
# COMPACT_ATOMS: atom_id res chain seq x y z
N LYS A 1 -4.42 -10.91 -9.65
CA LYS A 1 -3.80 -12.18 -10.11
C LYS A 1 -3.62 -12.20 -11.63
N GLU A 2 -4.68 -12.05 -12.42
CA GLU A 2 -4.58 -12.08 -13.89
C GLU A 2 -3.65 -10.99 -14.47
N MET A 3 -3.72 -9.76 -13.96
CA MET A 3 -2.80 -8.69 -14.37
C MET A 3 -1.33 -9.07 -14.12
N HIS A 4 -1.02 -9.62 -12.95
CA HIS A 4 0.34 -10.09 -12.62
C HIS A 4 0.76 -11.27 -13.51
N ARG A 5 -0.13 -12.23 -13.80
CA ARG A 5 0.15 -13.33 -14.73
C ARG A 5 0.61 -12.83 -16.10
N GLN A 6 0.04 -11.73 -16.59
CA GLN A 6 0.36 -11.16 -17.91
C GLN A 6 1.70 -10.40 -17.94
N VAL A 7 1.98 -9.57 -16.92
CA VAL A 7 3.13 -8.65 -16.94
C VAL A 7 4.27 -9.00 -15.99
N GLY A 8 4.01 -9.79 -14.95
CA GLY A 8 4.95 -10.15 -13.89
C GLY A 8 5.24 -9.02 -12.90
N ASP A 9 6.29 -9.19 -12.09
CA ASP A 9 6.76 -8.18 -11.15
C ASP A 9 7.33 -6.94 -11.85
N LEU A 10 7.25 -5.79 -11.17
CA LEU A 10 7.73 -4.52 -11.70
C LEU A 10 9.23 -4.56 -12.01
N LYS A 11 9.58 -4.34 -13.28
CA LYS A 11 10.93 -4.23 -13.81
C LYS A 11 11.25 -2.78 -14.15
N LEU A 12 12.37 -2.32 -13.61
CA LEU A 12 12.92 -1.00 -13.86
C LEU A 12 14.17 -1.13 -14.73
N ASP A 13 14.48 -0.10 -15.51
CA ASP A 13 15.76 0.01 -16.21
C ASP A 13 16.86 0.57 -15.28
N ARG A 14 18.07 0.78 -15.81
CA ARG A 14 19.19 1.34 -15.05
C ARG A 14 18.98 2.78 -14.57
N ARG A 15 17.99 3.50 -15.13
CA ARG A 15 17.62 4.86 -14.77
C ARG A 15 16.43 4.90 -13.80
N GLY A 16 15.89 3.74 -13.41
CA GLY A 16 14.74 3.62 -12.53
C GLY A 16 13.39 3.77 -13.25
N ILE A 17 13.35 3.77 -14.58
CA ILE A 17 12.11 3.87 -15.36
C ILE A 17 11.48 2.48 -15.46
N ALA A 18 10.20 2.39 -15.10
CA ALA A 18 9.44 1.16 -15.26
C ALA A 18 9.15 0.88 -16.73
N TRP A 19 9.50 -0.32 -17.21
CA TRP A 19 9.27 -0.73 -18.59
C TRP A 19 8.36 -1.96 -18.72
N ARG A 20 8.13 -2.69 -17.63
CA ARG A 20 7.16 -3.80 -17.57
C ARG A 20 6.80 -4.14 -16.12
N GLY A 21 5.63 -4.72 -15.92
CA GLY A 21 5.22 -5.33 -14.66
C GLY A 21 4.12 -4.55 -13.94
N LEU A 22 3.81 -4.98 -12.72
CA LEU A 22 2.69 -4.45 -11.94
C LEU A 22 3.16 -3.63 -10.74
N LEU A 23 2.62 -2.41 -10.63
CA LEU A 23 2.70 -1.56 -9.43
C LEU A 23 1.35 -1.61 -8.70
N ILE A 24 1.36 -2.05 -7.45
CA ILE A 24 0.14 -2.13 -6.63
C ILE A 24 0.15 -0.95 -5.66
N ARG A 25 -0.91 -0.14 -5.65
CA ARG A 25 -1.08 0.99 -4.74
C ARG A 25 -2.19 0.67 -3.75
N HIS A 26 -1.86 0.67 -2.46
CA HIS A 26 -2.81 0.38 -1.38
C HIS A 26 -3.00 1.64 -0.53
N LEU A 27 -4.20 2.21 -0.56
CA LEU A 27 -4.54 3.39 0.22
C LEU A 27 -4.90 2.98 1.64
N ILE A 28 -4.15 3.49 2.61
CA ILE A 28 -4.49 3.32 4.02
C ILE A 28 -5.64 4.26 4.35
N LEU A 29 -6.69 3.70 4.96
CA LEU A 29 -7.86 4.40 5.45
C LEU A 29 -7.87 4.44 6.98
N PRO A 30 -8.54 5.43 7.58
CA PRO A 30 -8.77 5.45 9.02
C PRO A 30 -9.54 4.20 9.48
N ASN A 31 -9.34 3.83 10.73
CA ASN A 31 -10.04 2.76 11.45
C ASN A 31 -9.87 1.38 10.78
N ASP A 32 -8.75 1.18 10.06
CA ASP A 32 -8.45 -0.02 9.27
C ASP A 32 -9.54 -0.41 8.25
N LEU A 33 -10.33 0.57 7.79
CA LEU A 33 -11.39 0.34 6.81
C LEU A 33 -10.91 -0.23 5.48
N ALA A 34 -9.63 -0.05 5.16
CA ALA A 34 -9.02 -0.60 3.95
C ALA A 34 -8.78 -2.12 4.04
N GLY A 35 -8.94 -2.75 5.21
CA GLY A 35 -8.64 -4.17 5.39
C GLY A 35 -7.20 -4.49 5.01
N SER A 36 -6.26 -3.69 5.51
CA SER A 36 -4.89 -3.68 4.96
C SER A 36 -4.19 -5.03 5.12
N GLU A 37 -4.46 -5.74 6.22
CA GLU A 37 -3.88 -7.06 6.44
C GLU A 37 -4.35 -8.06 5.37
N GLN A 38 -5.65 -8.13 5.09
CA GLN A 38 -6.20 -9.09 4.14
C GLN A 38 -5.68 -8.81 2.72
N VAL A 39 -5.61 -7.52 2.35
CA VAL A 39 -5.05 -7.12 1.04
C VAL A 39 -3.57 -7.47 0.94
N LEU A 40 -2.77 -7.16 1.95
CA LEU A 40 -1.34 -7.45 1.92
C LEU A 40 -1.06 -8.95 1.93
N ARG A 41 -1.85 -9.73 2.66
CA ARG A 41 -1.80 -11.20 2.66
C ARG A 41 -2.07 -11.74 1.27
N PHE A 42 -3.14 -11.29 0.62
CA PHE A 42 -3.45 -11.66 -0.76
C PHE A 42 -2.30 -11.33 -1.72
N ILE A 43 -1.67 -10.14 -1.59
CA ILE A 43 -0.53 -9.78 -2.45
C ILE A 43 0.64 -10.74 -2.22
N ALA A 44 0.99 -11.02 -0.96
CA ALA A 44 2.13 -11.86 -0.62
C ALA A 44 1.93 -13.34 -0.97
N GLU A 45 0.73 -13.88 -0.76
CA GLU A 45 0.42 -15.30 -0.91
C GLU A 45 -0.04 -15.66 -2.34
N GLU A 46 -0.79 -14.76 -3.00
CA GLU A 46 -1.46 -15.08 -4.28
C GLU A 46 -0.91 -14.32 -5.49
N ILE A 47 -0.15 -13.24 -5.27
CA ILE A 47 0.44 -12.43 -6.35
C ILE A 47 1.94 -12.69 -6.44
N SER A 48 2.72 -12.13 -5.51
CA SER A 48 4.17 -12.31 -5.42
C SER A 48 4.70 -11.51 -4.23
N ARG A 49 5.63 -12.09 -3.46
CA ARG A 49 6.40 -11.37 -2.43
C ARG A 49 7.32 -10.29 -3.01
N ASP A 50 7.66 -10.40 -4.29
CA ASP A 50 8.44 -9.42 -5.05
C ASP A 50 7.58 -8.33 -5.70
N SER A 51 6.27 -8.32 -5.43
CA SER A 51 5.38 -7.24 -5.87
C SER A 51 5.87 -5.88 -5.35
N TYR A 52 5.84 -4.87 -6.22
CA TYR A 52 6.10 -3.50 -5.79
C TYR A 52 4.82 -2.90 -5.21
N VAL A 53 4.75 -2.80 -3.88
CA VAL A 53 3.57 -2.33 -3.16
C VAL A 53 3.82 -0.93 -2.63
N ASN A 54 3.03 0.03 -3.07
CA ASN A 54 3.05 1.39 -2.56
C ASN A 54 1.95 1.56 -1.51
N LEU A 55 2.33 1.55 -0.22
CA LEU A 55 1.43 1.92 0.87
C LEU A 55 1.27 3.44 0.89
N MET A 56 0.05 3.93 0.73
CA MET A 56 -0.25 5.36 0.63
C MET A 56 -0.97 5.87 1.88
N PHE A 57 -0.44 6.95 2.46
CA PHE A 57 -1.03 7.67 3.58
C PHE A 57 -1.71 8.97 3.12
N GLN A 58 -2.38 8.93 1.97
CA GLN A 58 -2.81 10.12 1.22
C GLN A 58 -4.30 10.41 1.34
N TYR A 59 -5.05 9.61 2.11
CA TYR A 59 -6.48 9.80 2.28
C TYR A 59 -6.78 11.14 2.98
N ARG A 60 -7.74 11.88 2.42
CA ARG A 60 -8.25 13.13 2.97
C ARG A 60 -9.78 13.07 2.93
N PRO A 61 -10.47 13.22 4.07
CA PRO A 61 -11.93 13.36 4.09
C PRO A 61 -12.33 14.56 3.24
N MET A 62 -13.26 14.37 2.31
CA MET A 62 -13.75 15.40 1.40
C MET A 62 -15.26 15.21 1.18
N PHE A 63 -15.95 16.29 0.81
CA PHE A 63 -17.39 16.29 0.54
C PHE A 63 -18.19 15.73 1.74
N ARG A 64 -18.99 14.68 1.53
CA ARG A 64 -19.86 14.08 2.56
C ARG A 64 -19.13 13.08 3.47
N ALA A 65 -17.80 13.02 3.46
CA ALA A 65 -17.05 12.12 4.35
C ALA A 65 -17.37 12.36 5.83
N SER A 66 -17.75 13.58 6.21
CA SER A 66 -18.20 13.92 7.57
C SER A 66 -19.51 13.29 8.00
N GLU A 67 -20.29 12.74 7.06
CA GLU A 67 -21.48 11.97 7.38
C GLU A 67 -21.16 10.51 7.74
N PHE A 68 -19.90 10.09 7.57
CA PHE A 68 -19.40 8.75 7.83
C PHE A 68 -18.29 8.82 8.88
N PRO A 69 -18.60 8.71 10.20
CA PRO A 69 -17.63 8.86 11.28
C PRO A 69 -16.38 7.99 11.14
N GLU A 70 -16.52 6.83 10.51
CA GLU A 70 -15.44 5.90 10.24
C GLU A 70 -14.43 6.42 9.19
N LEU A 71 -14.86 7.34 8.32
CA LEU A 71 -14.08 7.96 7.24
C LEU A 71 -13.76 9.46 7.47
N ASP A 72 -14.35 10.09 8.49
CA ASP A 72 -14.25 11.54 8.75
C ASP A 72 -12.89 12.00 9.33
N ARG A 73 -11.82 11.25 9.10
CA ARG A 73 -10.48 11.68 9.48
C ARG A 73 -9.43 11.16 8.53
N ARG A 74 -8.27 11.80 8.56
CA ARG A 74 -7.08 11.19 7.97
C ARG A 74 -6.67 9.96 8.79
N PRO A 75 -6.06 8.96 8.16
CA PRO A 75 -5.39 7.90 8.91
C PRO A 75 -4.31 8.52 9.83
N HIS A 76 -3.97 7.84 10.91
CA HIS A 76 -2.86 8.17 11.80
C HIS A 76 -1.57 7.47 11.36
N LEU A 77 -0.41 8.05 11.69
CA LEU A 77 0.88 7.45 11.36
C LEU A 77 1.02 6.02 11.91
N SER A 78 0.41 5.74 13.07
CA SER A 78 0.35 4.40 13.66
C SER A 78 -0.39 3.38 12.77
N GLU A 79 -1.42 3.80 12.03
CA GLU A 79 -2.16 2.93 11.10
C GLU A 79 -1.31 2.63 9.86
N TYR A 80 -0.55 3.61 9.36
CA TYR A 80 0.44 3.40 8.32
C TYR A 80 1.56 2.45 8.76
N ASN A 81 2.16 2.71 9.92
CA ASN A 81 3.26 1.90 10.46
C ASN A 81 2.80 0.46 10.74
N ARG A 82 1.56 0.27 11.18
CA ARG A 82 0.96 -1.07 11.32
C ARG A 82 0.89 -1.80 9.98
N ALA A 83 0.46 -1.12 8.91
CA ALA A 83 0.43 -1.71 7.57
C ALA A 83 1.84 -2.07 7.05
N VAL A 84 2.84 -1.22 7.32
CA VAL A 84 4.25 -1.51 7.03
C VAL A 84 4.72 -2.76 7.78
N ASP A 85 4.45 -2.85 9.08
CA ASP A 85 4.85 -4.00 9.91
C ASP A 85 4.20 -5.31 9.43
N ILE A 86 2.93 -5.26 9.03
CA ILE A 86 2.24 -6.40 8.43
C ILE A 86 2.90 -6.79 7.11
N ALA A 87 3.16 -5.83 6.22
CA ALA A 87 3.78 -6.10 4.93
C ALA A 87 5.16 -6.77 5.10
N LEU A 88 5.98 -6.27 6.02
CA LEU A 88 7.29 -6.85 6.36
C LEU A 88 7.15 -8.28 6.91
N LYS A 89 6.21 -8.52 7.83
CA LYS A 89 5.94 -9.86 8.39
C LYS A 89 5.50 -10.87 7.33
N LEU A 90 4.79 -10.43 6.30
CA LEU A 90 4.35 -11.26 5.18
C LEU A 90 5.44 -11.49 4.11
N GLY A 91 6.60 -10.86 4.28
CA GLY A 91 7.75 -10.99 3.36
C GLY A 91 7.69 -10.05 2.15
N LEU A 92 6.80 -9.06 2.14
CA LEU A 92 6.85 -7.98 1.16
C LEU A 92 8.00 -7.03 1.51
N HIS A 93 8.71 -6.54 0.50
CA HIS A 93 9.95 -5.77 0.73
C HIS A 93 10.15 -4.56 -0.19
N ARG A 94 9.25 -4.31 -1.16
CA ARG A 94 9.39 -3.25 -2.17
C ARG A 94 8.26 -2.23 -2.10
N GLY A 95 8.62 -0.95 -2.15
CA GLY A 95 7.69 0.17 -2.41
C GLY A 95 7.11 0.90 -1.19
N PHE A 96 7.50 0.51 0.02
CA PHE A 96 7.18 1.19 1.27
C PHE A 96 8.42 1.27 2.17
N ARG A 97 8.48 2.25 3.08
CA ARG A 97 9.58 2.45 4.02
C ARG A 97 9.01 2.85 5.38
N ARG A 98 9.78 2.59 6.44
CA ARG A 98 9.33 2.84 7.82
C ARG A 98 9.15 4.32 8.15
N GLU A 99 9.89 5.28 7.56
CA GLU A 99 9.62 6.71 7.80
C GLU A 99 10.24 7.66 6.75
N TYR A 100 9.53 8.75 6.46
CA TYR A 100 10.00 10.15 6.50
C TYR A 100 8.77 11.07 6.72
N LEU A 101 8.44 11.37 7.98
CA LEU A 101 7.52 12.47 8.37
C LEU A 101 8.20 13.36 9.42
N LEU A 102 9.48 13.70 9.20
CA LEU A 102 10.18 14.77 9.92
C LEU A 102 10.23 16.09 9.13
N SER A 103 9.38 16.24 8.11
CA SER A 103 9.30 17.46 7.33
C SER A 103 7.89 17.63 6.78
N ILE A 104 6.98 18.12 7.62
CA ILE A 104 5.88 19.08 7.37
C ILE A 104 5.37 19.53 8.73
#